data_AF-A0A2H3NSA6-F1
#
_entry.id   AF-A0A2H3NSA6-F1
#
_cell.length_a   1.000
_cell.length_b   1.000
_cell.length_c   1.000
_cell.angle_alpha   90.00
_cell.angle_beta   90.00
_cell.angle_gamma   90.00
#
_symmetry.space_group_name_H-M   'P 1'
#
loop_
_entity.id
_entity.type
_entity.pdbx_description
1 polymer ?
#
loop_
_entity_poly.entity_id
_entity_poly.type
_entity_poly.pdbx_seq_one_letter_code
_entity_poly.pdbx_strand_id
1 'polypeptide(L)'
;MSFASFGKRFAALGYDVLRNPFFWGGVGILLLTTGALYVVVDKVVMPNYTRHGVSVEVPNVRNEDVESARAELRELGLRIEEEQGQYNPSLPRNVVLDQSPAPNTPIKPNRRVYLTLNQGEVPEVVLPDNLVSLARRVARSRLQELQLDVEMRQDSIPAANANTVTRHTPGPGDTVKVGSTVTLWYSAGLGEENVNVPSVLGLSLAEARRQLQQGQLRPFVLSNSDRGFCDDASEADEDATSTQDEDALFVCYQGTSPDTEVRAGSEVRLGVTPDSTAVPDSTTANLDSVQNTMMPEETEGGSTSERVPSW
;
A
#
# COMPACT_ATOMS: atom_id res chain seq x y z
N MET A 1 -63.25 38.43 -34.40
CA MET A 1 -63.23 38.04 -32.97
C MET A 1 -62.46 39.10 -32.20
N SER A 2 -63.13 39.95 -31.44
CA SER A 2 -62.50 41.09 -30.76
C SER A 2 -62.39 40.84 -29.26
N PHE A 3 -61.16 40.62 -28.79
CA PHE A 3 -60.77 40.47 -27.39
C PHE A 3 -60.91 41.79 -26.56
N ALA A 4 -61.46 42.87 -27.13
CA ALA A 4 -61.39 44.23 -26.56
C ALA A 4 -62.54 44.62 -25.63
N SER A 5 -63.62 43.83 -25.51
CA SER A 5 -64.81 44.22 -24.72
C SER A 5 -64.88 43.65 -23.30
N PHE A 6 -64.08 42.64 -22.97
CA PHE A 6 -64.06 42.05 -21.63
C PHE A 6 -63.36 42.96 -20.60
N GLY A 7 -62.30 43.66 -21.00
CA GLY A 7 -61.53 44.55 -20.11
C GLY A 7 -62.28 45.80 -19.63
N LYS A 8 -63.20 46.34 -20.45
CA LYS A 8 -63.92 47.58 -20.10
C LYS A 8 -65.01 47.39 -19.04
N ARG A 9 -65.60 46.20 -18.92
CA ARG A 9 -66.60 45.91 -17.87
C ARG A 9 -65.98 45.59 -16.51
N PHE A 10 -64.78 45.00 -16.49
CA PHE A 10 -64.00 44.84 -15.26
C PHE A 10 -63.47 46.17 -14.72
N ALA A 11 -63.09 47.11 -15.60
CA ALA A 11 -62.61 48.43 -15.20
C ALA A 11 -63.69 49.28 -14.50
N ALA A 12 -64.93 49.25 -15.00
CA ALA A 12 -66.03 50.00 -14.40
C ALA A 12 -66.46 49.45 -13.03
N LEU A 13 -66.51 48.11 -12.88
CA LEU A 13 -66.84 47.46 -11.60
C LEU A 13 -65.75 47.65 -10.53
N GLY A 14 -64.48 47.70 -10.93
CA GLY A 14 -63.37 47.94 -10.00
C GLY A 14 -63.36 49.37 -9.46
N TYR A 15 -63.70 50.36 -10.30
CA TYR A 15 -63.65 51.78 -9.91
C TYR A 15 -64.71 52.15 -8.86
N ASP A 16 -65.92 51.57 -8.96
CA ASP A 16 -66.99 51.82 -7.98
C ASP A 16 -66.72 51.15 -6.62
N VAL A 17 -66.06 49.99 -6.60
CA VAL A 17 -65.65 49.29 -5.37
C VAL A 17 -64.52 50.06 -4.66
N LEU A 18 -63.56 50.59 -5.41
CA LEU A 18 -62.42 51.36 -4.87
C LEU A 18 -62.80 52.72 -4.28
N ARG A 19 -63.95 53.30 -4.68
CA ARG A 19 -64.45 54.58 -4.14
C ARG A 19 -65.36 54.39 -2.91
N ASN A 20 -65.81 53.17 -2.64
CA ASN A 20 -66.71 52.89 -1.53
C ASN A 20 -65.96 52.88 -0.17
N PRO A 21 -66.28 53.77 0.78
CA PRO A 21 -65.59 53.85 2.07
C PRO A 21 -65.68 52.55 2.89
N PHE A 22 -66.73 51.75 2.70
CA PHE A 22 -66.91 50.47 3.39
C PHE A 22 -65.91 49.39 2.92
N PHE A 23 -65.46 49.44 1.66
CA PHE A 23 -64.46 48.51 1.12
C PHE A 23 -63.10 48.72 1.79
N TRP A 24 -62.64 49.97 1.89
CA TRP A 24 -61.40 50.33 2.60
C TRP A 24 -61.49 50.06 4.11
N GLY A 25 -62.67 50.23 4.71
CA GLY A 25 -62.91 49.81 6.10
C GLY A 25 -62.74 48.30 6.29
N GLY A 26 -63.31 47.49 5.38
CA GLY A 26 -63.17 46.04 5.40
C GLY A 26 -61.73 45.56 5.19
N VAL A 27 -61.01 46.15 4.23
CA VAL A 27 -59.58 45.86 4.00
C VAL A 27 -58.73 46.26 5.20
N GLY A 28 -59.01 47.41 5.82
CA GLY A 28 -58.34 47.86 7.05
C GLY A 28 -58.54 46.89 8.21
N ILE A 29 -59.78 46.41 8.43
CA ILE A 29 -60.08 45.40 9.45
C ILE A 29 -59.38 44.08 9.15
N LEU A 30 -59.38 43.63 7.89
CA LEU A 30 -58.72 42.38 7.49
C LEU A 30 -57.20 42.44 7.68
N LEU A 31 -56.57 43.58 7.38
CA LEU A 31 -55.15 43.79 7.65
C LEU A 31 -54.87 43.84 9.16
N LEU A 32 -55.73 44.47 9.94
CA LEU A 32 -55.62 44.49 11.40
C LEU A 32 -55.77 43.11 12.02
N THR A 33 -56.75 42.31 11.60
CA THR A 33 -56.96 40.96 12.13
C THR A 33 -55.85 40.01 11.72
N THR A 34 -55.36 40.12 10.48
CA THR A 34 -54.22 39.32 10.00
C THR A 34 -52.94 39.71 10.73
N GLY A 35 -52.68 41.01 10.92
CA GLY A 35 -51.53 41.50 11.70
C GLY A 35 -51.61 41.07 13.16
N ALA A 36 -52.78 41.16 13.80
CA ALA A 36 -53.00 40.69 15.15
C ALA A 36 -52.77 39.17 15.27
N LEU A 37 -53.28 38.39 14.31
CA LEU A 37 -53.06 36.94 14.27
C LEU A 37 -51.57 36.61 14.09
N TYR A 38 -50.86 37.32 13.22
CA TYR A 38 -49.41 37.18 13.06
C TYR A 38 -48.67 37.43 14.37
N VAL A 39 -49.00 38.52 15.08
CA VAL A 39 -48.38 38.84 16.38
C VAL A 39 -48.70 37.77 17.43
N VAL A 40 -49.93 37.26 17.49
CA VAL A 40 -50.29 36.18 18.42
C VAL A 40 -49.53 34.89 18.09
N VAL A 41 -49.44 34.52 16.82
CA VAL A 41 -48.70 33.33 16.39
C VAL A 41 -47.21 33.49 16.71
N ASP A 42 -46.60 34.64 16.41
CA ASP A 42 -45.18 34.92 16.65
C ASP A 42 -44.84 35.04 18.14
N LYS A 43 -45.68 35.71 18.94
CA LYS A 43 -45.37 36.03 20.35
C LYS A 43 -45.91 35.02 21.36
N VAL A 44 -46.92 34.23 21.01
CA VAL A 44 -47.58 33.31 21.95
C VAL A 44 -47.42 31.86 21.50
N VAL A 45 -47.75 31.56 20.25
CA VAL A 45 -47.76 30.17 19.75
C VAL A 45 -46.34 29.65 19.49
N MET A 46 -45.53 30.41 18.76
CA MET A 46 -44.13 30.08 18.43
C MET A 46 -43.27 29.82 19.67
N PRO A 47 -43.18 30.71 20.70
CA PRO A 47 -42.31 30.48 21.85
C PRO A 47 -42.71 29.27 22.70
N ASN A 48 -44.01 28.98 22.81
CA ASN A 48 -44.49 27.80 23.54
C ASN A 48 -44.18 26.49 22.79
N TYR A 49 -44.29 26.50 21.45
CA TYR A 49 -43.99 25.32 20.63
C TYR A 49 -42.49 24.99 20.59
N THR A 50 -41.64 26.01 20.65
CA THR A 50 -40.19 25.86 20.48
C THR A 50 -39.40 25.82 21.80
N ARG A 51 -40.06 25.97 22.97
CA ARG A 51 -39.45 25.97 24.31
C ARG A 51 -38.10 26.70 24.34
N HIS A 52 -38.11 27.98 23.97
CA HIS A 52 -36.90 28.82 24.06
C HIS A 52 -36.44 28.88 25.52
N GLY A 53 -35.20 28.45 25.80
CA GLY A 53 -34.54 28.67 27.10
C GLY A 53 -34.32 27.44 27.98
N VAL A 54 -34.74 26.23 27.59
CA VAL A 54 -34.34 25.01 28.30
C VAL A 54 -33.08 24.44 27.65
N SER A 55 -31.93 24.68 28.27
CA SER A 55 -30.66 24.08 27.93
C SER A 55 -30.17 23.20 29.07
N VAL A 56 -29.47 22.13 28.71
CA VAL A 56 -28.76 21.25 29.62
C VAL A 56 -27.27 21.43 29.32
N GLU A 57 -26.48 21.62 30.36
CA GLU A 57 -25.02 21.69 30.22
C GLU A 57 -24.46 20.27 30.09
N VAL A 58 -23.55 20.08 29.12
CA VAL A 58 -22.89 18.79 28.95
C VAL A 58 -21.83 18.63 30.04
N PRO A 59 -21.89 17.59 30.89
CA PRO A 59 -20.85 17.34 31.89
C PRO A 59 -19.52 16.97 31.23
N ASN A 60 -18.43 17.05 32.01
CA ASN A 60 -17.12 16.61 31.55
C ASN A 60 -16.93 15.12 31.85
N VAL A 61 -17.10 14.28 30.83
CA VAL A 61 -16.95 12.83 30.94
C VAL A 61 -15.62 12.33 30.36
N ARG A 62 -14.68 13.23 30.05
CA ARG A 62 -13.34 12.86 29.54
C ARG A 62 -12.53 12.13 30.60
N ASN A 63 -11.78 11.12 30.17
CA ASN A 63 -10.99 10.20 31.02
C ASN A 63 -11.83 9.33 31.97
N GLU A 64 -13.15 9.32 31.82
CA GLU A 64 -14.02 8.42 32.57
C GLU A 64 -14.28 7.13 31.79
N ASP A 65 -14.67 6.09 32.51
CA ASP A 65 -15.16 4.85 31.90
C ASP A 65 -16.49 5.12 31.16
N VAL A 66 -16.66 4.49 30.00
CA VAL A 66 -17.86 4.67 29.16
C VAL A 66 -19.16 4.38 29.93
N GLU A 67 -19.18 3.44 30.88
CA GLU A 67 -20.39 3.13 31.65
C GLU A 67 -20.76 4.25 32.61
N SER A 68 -19.77 4.85 33.28
CA SER A 68 -19.96 6.01 34.16
C SER A 68 -20.43 7.22 33.37
N ALA A 69 -19.75 7.55 32.27
CA ALA A 69 -20.10 8.64 31.37
C ALA A 69 -21.53 8.51 30.84
N ARG A 70 -21.90 7.30 30.44
CA ARG A 70 -23.22 6.95 29.93
C ARG A 70 -24.31 7.09 30.99
N ALA A 71 -24.04 6.73 32.25
CA ALA A 71 -24.99 6.91 33.34
C ALA A 71 -25.29 8.40 33.57
N GLU A 72 -24.24 9.24 33.64
CA GLU A 72 -24.37 10.68 33.87
C GLU A 72 -25.10 11.38 32.70
N LEU A 73 -24.74 11.08 31.45
CA LEU A 73 -25.38 11.68 30.28
C LEU A 73 -26.85 11.26 30.13
N ARG A 74 -27.20 10.02 30.52
CA ARG A 74 -28.59 9.55 30.49
C ARG A 74 -29.45 10.20 31.56
N GLU A 75 -28.90 10.46 32.74
CA GLU A 75 -29.59 11.17 33.81
C GLU A 75 -30.04 12.57 33.36
N LEU A 76 -29.23 13.21 32.52
CA LEU A 76 -29.49 14.52 31.92
C LEU A 76 -30.39 14.46 30.67
N GLY A 77 -30.89 13.26 30.29
CA GLY A 77 -31.75 13.06 29.12
C GLY A 77 -31.05 13.30 27.78
N LEU A 78 -29.73 13.15 27.74
CA LEU A 78 -28.92 13.24 26.52
C LEU A 78 -28.80 11.87 25.86
N ARG A 79 -28.63 11.86 24.53
CA ARG A 79 -28.37 10.64 23.76
C ARG A 79 -26.88 10.47 23.58
N ILE A 80 -26.37 9.25 23.71
CA ILE A 80 -24.96 8.94 23.52
C ILE A 80 -24.77 8.24 22.18
N GLU A 81 -23.74 8.64 21.43
CA GLU A 81 -23.26 7.97 20.22
C GLU A 81 -21.78 7.69 20.41
N GLU A 82 -21.39 6.42 20.34
CA GLU A 82 -20.03 5.97 20.66
C GLU A 82 -19.24 5.80 19.36
N GLU A 83 -18.06 6.40 19.31
CA GLU A 83 -17.14 6.33 18.18
C GLU A 83 -15.83 5.69 18.63
N GLN A 84 -15.22 4.89 17.76
CA GLN A 84 -13.91 4.33 18.04
C GLN A 84 -12.84 5.40 17.77
N GLY A 85 -12.05 5.71 18.80
CA GLY A 85 -10.93 6.64 18.73
C GLY A 85 -9.59 5.97 18.43
N GLN A 86 -8.54 6.78 18.41
CA GLN A 86 -7.18 6.29 18.29
C GLN A 86 -6.71 5.64 19.59
N TYR A 87 -5.77 4.70 19.48
CA TYR A 87 -5.14 4.11 20.65
C TYR A 87 -4.35 5.15 21.45
N ASN A 88 -4.63 5.25 22.75
CA ASN A 88 -3.82 6.01 23.70
C ASN A 88 -3.28 5.06 24.79
N PRO A 89 -1.94 4.90 24.92
CA PRO A 89 -1.34 4.02 25.92
C PRO A 89 -1.49 4.52 27.36
N SER A 90 -1.79 5.80 27.58
CA SER A 90 -1.98 6.36 28.91
C SER A 90 -3.33 6.04 29.54
N LEU A 91 -4.28 5.52 28.76
CA LEU A 91 -5.64 5.24 29.21
C LEU A 91 -5.99 3.77 28.94
N PRO A 92 -6.84 3.13 29.77
CA PRO A 92 -7.35 1.80 29.48
C PRO A 92 -8.38 1.81 28.34
N ARG A 93 -8.74 0.61 27.89
CA ARG A 93 -9.80 0.37 26.89
C ARG A 93 -11.14 0.94 27.38
N ASN A 94 -11.98 1.42 26.46
CA ASN A 94 -13.32 1.97 26.71
C ASN A 94 -13.37 3.24 27.58
N VAL A 95 -12.23 3.91 27.78
CA VAL A 95 -12.21 5.24 28.40
C VAL A 95 -12.49 6.30 27.36
N VAL A 96 -13.25 7.33 27.74
CA VAL A 96 -13.57 8.47 26.88
C VAL A 96 -12.31 9.31 26.65
N LEU A 97 -11.79 9.29 25.41
CA LEU A 97 -10.69 10.14 24.96
C LEU A 97 -11.17 11.56 24.71
N ASP A 98 -12.32 11.66 24.05
CA ASP A 98 -12.90 12.93 23.68
C ASP A 98 -14.43 12.88 23.69
N GLN A 99 -15.03 14.05 23.82
CA GLN A 99 -16.47 14.25 23.75
C GLN A 99 -16.79 15.42 22.82
N SER A 100 -17.88 15.29 22.08
CA SER A 100 -18.45 16.37 21.29
C SER A 100 -19.97 16.40 21.48
N PRO A 101 -20.56 17.51 21.94
CA PRO A 101 -19.96 18.83 22.20
C PRO A 101 -19.03 18.87 23.43
N ALA A 102 -18.21 19.93 23.50
CA ALA A 102 -17.24 20.15 24.59
C ALA A 102 -17.93 20.28 25.97
N PRO A 103 -17.22 19.98 27.07
CA PRO A 103 -17.78 20.13 28.41
C PRO A 103 -18.32 21.53 28.69
N ASN A 104 -19.35 21.61 29.53
CA ASN A 104 -20.09 22.82 29.92
C ASN A 104 -20.77 23.55 28.75
N THR A 105 -20.88 22.90 27.56
CA THR A 105 -21.61 23.50 26.44
C THR A 105 -23.11 23.38 26.67
N PRO A 106 -23.89 24.47 26.58
CA PRO A 106 -25.34 24.41 26.72
C PRO A 106 -25.96 23.83 25.45
N ILE A 107 -26.63 22.69 25.58
CA ILE A 107 -27.34 22.02 24.47
C ILE A 107 -28.82 21.85 24.78
N LYS A 108 -29.63 21.72 23.72
CA LYS A 108 -31.05 21.36 23.88
C LYS A 108 -31.15 19.93 24.43
N PRO A 109 -32.14 19.62 25.28
CA PRO A 109 -32.41 18.26 25.73
C PRO A 109 -32.54 17.28 24.56
N ASN A 110 -32.26 15.99 24.81
CA ASN A 110 -32.38 14.93 23.80
C ASN A 110 -31.47 15.11 22.57
N ARG A 111 -30.44 15.95 22.67
CA ARG A 111 -29.34 16.02 21.69
C ARG A 111 -28.37 14.86 21.88
N ARG A 112 -27.63 14.57 20.80
CA ARG A 112 -26.61 13.54 20.78
C ARG A 112 -25.29 14.11 21.26
N VAL A 113 -24.59 13.35 22.09
CA VAL A 113 -23.22 13.58 22.52
C VAL A 113 -22.40 12.41 21.98
N TYR A 114 -21.40 12.74 21.18
CA TYR A 114 -20.45 11.81 20.61
C TYR A 114 -19.34 11.58 21.62
N LEU A 115 -19.08 10.31 21.96
CA LEU A 115 -17.98 9.92 22.82
C LEU A 115 -16.97 9.14 21.99
N THR A 116 -15.76 9.67 21.86
CA THR A 116 -14.64 9.00 21.22
C THR A 116 -13.94 8.14 22.26
N LEU A 117 -14.01 6.83 22.10
CA LEU A 117 -13.50 5.86 23.08
C LEU A 117 -12.10 5.38 22.72
N ASN A 118 -11.29 5.08 23.74
CA ASN A 118 -10.01 4.41 23.53
C ASN A 118 -10.23 2.96 23.10
N GLN A 119 -9.74 2.59 21.92
CA GLN A 119 -9.80 1.21 21.41
C GLN A 119 -9.05 0.23 22.31
N GLY A 120 -8.03 0.70 23.04
CA GLY A 120 -7.24 -0.13 23.97
C GLY A 120 -6.30 -1.13 23.31
N GLU A 121 -6.33 -1.23 21.98
CA GLU A 121 -5.46 -2.08 21.18
C GLU A 121 -4.52 -1.22 20.33
N VAL A 122 -3.25 -1.62 20.23
CA VAL A 122 -2.27 -0.93 19.40
C VAL A 122 -2.67 -1.07 17.93
N PRO A 123 -2.63 0.02 17.12
CA PRO A 123 -2.96 -0.05 15.71
C PRO A 123 -2.07 -1.06 14.98
N GLU A 124 -2.66 -1.75 14.02
CA GLU A 124 -1.94 -2.71 13.18
C GLU A 124 -1.65 -2.09 11.80
N VAL A 125 -0.48 -2.44 11.26
CA VAL A 125 0.00 -2.01 9.94
C VAL A 125 0.42 -3.23 9.13
N VAL A 126 0.18 -3.16 7.82
CA VAL A 126 0.56 -4.22 6.89
C VAL A 126 1.99 -3.98 6.41
N LEU A 127 2.84 -5.01 6.46
CA LEU A 127 4.19 -4.94 5.93
C LEU A 127 4.17 -4.82 4.40
N PRO A 128 4.91 -3.84 3.82
CA PRO A 128 5.02 -3.72 2.38
C PRO A 128 5.72 -4.95 1.75
N ASP A 129 5.19 -5.45 0.64
CA ASP A 129 5.77 -6.61 -0.08
C ASP A 129 7.10 -6.29 -0.77
N ASN A 130 7.33 -5.01 -1.05
CA ASN A 130 8.45 -4.52 -1.85
C ASN A 130 9.68 -4.14 -1.02
N LEU A 131 9.88 -4.75 0.16
CA LEU A 131 11.06 -4.51 0.99
C LEU A 131 12.30 -5.26 0.49
N VAL A 132 12.11 -6.42 -0.14
CA VAL A 132 13.19 -7.19 -0.77
C VAL A 132 13.74 -6.40 -1.97
N SER A 133 15.04 -6.52 -2.24
CA SER A 133 15.79 -5.81 -3.29
C SER A 133 15.99 -4.30 -3.07
N LEU A 134 15.44 -3.72 -2.01
CA LEU A 134 15.72 -2.33 -1.63
C LEU A 134 17.07 -2.21 -0.91
N ALA A 135 17.69 -1.05 -1.02
CA ALA A 135 18.82 -0.69 -0.17
C ALA A 135 18.37 -0.62 1.30
N ARG A 136 19.18 -1.13 2.23
CA ARG A 136 18.86 -1.19 3.67
C ARG A 136 18.43 0.15 4.27
N ARG A 137 18.98 1.26 3.76
CA ARG A 137 18.62 2.62 4.20
C ARG A 137 17.18 2.98 3.82
N VAL A 138 16.79 2.68 2.58
CA VAL A 138 15.44 2.95 2.07
C VAL A 138 14.41 2.06 2.78
N ALA A 139 14.73 0.77 2.94
CA ALA A 139 13.88 -0.17 3.67
C ALA A 139 13.66 0.28 5.13
N ARG A 140 14.72 0.76 5.80
CA ARG A 140 14.61 1.32 7.16
C ARG A 140 13.68 2.51 7.22
N SER A 141 13.85 3.48 6.33
CA SER A 141 12.99 4.68 6.31
C SER A 141 11.52 4.33 6.12
N ARG A 142 11.21 3.41 5.19
CA ARG A 142 9.83 2.94 4.97
C ARG A 142 9.22 2.28 6.21
N LEU A 143 9.98 1.44 6.92
CA LEU A 143 9.50 0.81 8.14
C LEU A 143 9.33 1.82 9.30
N GLN A 144 10.22 2.80 9.39
CA GLN A 144 10.11 3.86 10.40
C GLN A 144 8.91 4.80 10.14
N GLU A 145 8.55 5.04 8.88
CA GLU A 145 7.32 5.75 8.51
C GLU A 145 6.06 5.03 9.01
N LEU A 146 6.09 3.69 9.04
CA LEU A 146 5.05 2.84 9.63
C LEU A 146 5.15 2.72 11.16
N GLN A 147 6.03 3.51 11.80
CA GLN A 147 6.28 3.47 13.24
C GLN A 147 6.70 2.08 13.74
N LEU A 148 7.44 1.32 12.91
CA LEU A 148 8.00 0.03 13.26
C LEU A 148 9.48 0.15 13.64
N ASP A 149 9.90 -0.69 14.58
CA ASP A 149 11.31 -0.81 14.95
C ASP A 149 12.03 -1.75 13.98
N VAL A 150 13.29 -1.44 13.68
CA VAL A 150 14.05 -2.16 12.64
C VAL A 150 15.34 -2.71 13.22
N GLU A 151 15.45 -4.04 13.23
CA GLU A 151 16.69 -4.75 13.53
C GLU A 151 17.36 -5.17 12.21
N MET A 152 18.64 -4.84 12.02
CA MET A 152 19.38 -5.18 10.82
C MET A 152 20.43 -6.24 11.11
N ARG A 153 20.40 -7.34 10.33
CA ARG A 153 21.39 -8.42 10.38
C ARG A 153 22.03 -8.59 9.01
N GLN A 154 23.32 -8.92 8.99
CA GLN A 154 23.98 -9.29 7.75
C GLN A 154 23.54 -10.70 7.36
N ASP A 155 23.26 -10.89 6.07
CA ASP A 155 22.93 -12.20 5.51
C ASP A 155 24.18 -12.90 4.98
N SER A 156 24.17 -14.23 5.02
CA SER A 156 25.15 -15.06 4.32
C SER A 156 24.87 -15.15 2.81
N ILE A 157 23.65 -14.78 2.38
CA ILE A 157 23.25 -14.79 0.98
C ILE A 157 23.84 -13.57 0.26
N PRO A 158 24.73 -13.76 -0.73
CA PRO A 158 25.23 -12.66 -1.54
C PRO A 158 24.16 -12.18 -2.54
N ALA A 159 24.14 -10.88 -2.80
CA ALA A 159 23.29 -10.20 -3.77
C ALA A 159 24.16 -9.34 -4.67
N ALA A 160 23.67 -9.02 -5.87
CA ALA A 160 24.42 -8.24 -6.86
C ALA A 160 24.96 -6.92 -6.28
N ASN A 161 24.16 -6.25 -5.43
CA ASN A 161 24.53 -5.00 -4.79
C ASN A 161 24.70 -5.19 -3.27
N ALA A 162 25.79 -4.67 -2.74
CA ALA A 162 26.02 -4.60 -1.30
C ALA A 162 24.93 -3.77 -0.60
N ASN A 163 24.64 -4.12 0.66
CA ASN A 163 23.65 -3.47 1.52
C ASN A 163 22.20 -3.54 1.01
N THR A 164 21.89 -4.54 0.20
CA THR A 164 20.54 -4.79 -0.32
C THR A 164 19.80 -5.78 0.56
N VAL A 165 18.53 -5.52 0.87
CA VAL A 165 17.69 -6.43 1.66
C VAL A 165 17.39 -7.68 0.85
N THR A 166 17.71 -8.84 1.43
CA THR A 166 17.51 -10.16 0.82
C THR A 166 16.22 -10.80 1.31
N ARG A 167 15.93 -10.68 2.61
CA ARG A 167 14.72 -11.20 3.25
C ARG A 167 14.39 -10.40 4.51
N HIS A 168 13.17 -10.58 5.01
CA HIS A 168 12.74 -10.00 6.26
C HIS A 168 11.77 -10.91 7.02
N THR A 169 11.61 -10.65 8.31
CA THR A 169 10.66 -11.34 9.18
C THR A 169 10.06 -10.30 10.14
N PRO A 170 8.73 -10.20 10.27
CA PRO A 170 7.66 -10.95 9.56
C PRO A 170 7.68 -10.81 8.04
N GLY A 171 6.97 -11.69 7.33
CA GLY A 171 6.98 -11.79 5.87
C GLY A 171 6.25 -10.65 5.16
N PRO A 172 6.33 -10.60 3.81
CA PRO A 172 5.59 -9.62 3.01
C PRO A 172 4.07 -9.83 3.18
N GLY A 173 3.33 -8.74 3.38
CA GLY A 173 1.87 -8.77 3.55
C GLY A 173 1.40 -9.13 4.96
N ASP A 174 2.32 -9.47 5.88
CA ASP A 174 1.97 -9.76 7.26
C ASP A 174 1.50 -8.50 7.99
N THR A 175 0.48 -8.67 8.82
CA THR A 175 -0.03 -7.61 9.69
C THR A 175 0.74 -7.62 11.01
N VAL A 176 1.29 -6.48 11.39
CA VAL A 176 2.05 -6.32 12.65
C VAL A 176 1.55 -5.11 13.43
N LYS A 177 1.74 -5.14 14.75
CA LYS A 177 1.40 -4.00 15.61
C LYS A 177 2.43 -2.88 15.43
N VAL A 178 1.98 -1.64 15.46
CA VAL A 178 2.86 -0.47 15.53
C VAL A 178 3.82 -0.61 16.72
N GLY A 179 5.08 -0.25 16.53
CA GLY A 179 6.15 -0.42 17.53
C GLY A 179 6.69 -1.86 17.66
N SER A 180 6.27 -2.79 16.80
CA SER A 180 6.90 -4.12 16.73
C SER A 180 8.24 -4.07 15.99
N THR A 181 9.11 -5.02 16.31
CA THR A 181 10.45 -5.13 15.69
C THR A 181 10.39 -6.00 14.43
N VAL A 182 10.78 -5.43 13.29
CA VAL A 182 10.98 -6.14 12.03
C VAL A 182 12.47 -6.41 11.84
N THR A 183 12.82 -7.67 11.61
CA THR A 183 14.20 -8.07 11.32
C THR A 183 14.43 -8.05 9.81
N LEU A 184 15.40 -7.26 9.36
CA LEU A 184 15.86 -7.20 7.98
C LEU A 184 17.22 -7.88 7.86
N TRP A 185 17.34 -8.81 6.91
CA TRP A 185 18.63 -9.33 6.48
C TRP A 185 19.08 -8.58 5.23
N TYR A 186 20.34 -8.15 5.22
CA TYR A 186 20.94 -7.47 4.07
C TYR A 186 22.21 -8.18 3.62
N SER A 187 22.41 -8.21 2.31
CA SER A 187 23.61 -8.79 1.72
C SER A 187 24.83 -7.88 1.90
N ALA A 188 26.00 -8.47 2.08
CA ALA A 188 27.28 -7.76 1.99
C ALA A 188 27.68 -7.40 0.55
N GLY A 189 26.96 -7.93 -0.44
CA GLY A 189 27.29 -7.80 -1.86
C GLY A 189 28.10 -8.99 -2.38
N LEU A 190 28.43 -8.94 -3.67
CA LEU A 190 29.48 -9.76 -4.26
C LEU A 190 30.79 -9.30 -3.64
N GLY A 191 31.54 -10.19 -2.98
CA GLY A 191 32.79 -9.83 -2.32
C GLY A 191 33.78 -9.13 -3.26
N GLU A 192 34.81 -8.49 -2.70
CA GLU A 192 35.91 -7.93 -3.51
C GLU A 192 36.91 -9.02 -3.95
N GLU A 193 36.80 -10.21 -3.36
CA GLU A 193 37.64 -11.36 -3.68
C GLU A 193 37.18 -11.99 -4.99
N ASN A 194 38.14 -12.19 -5.89
CA ASN A 194 37.92 -12.93 -7.11
C ASN A 194 38.14 -14.43 -6.85
N VAL A 195 37.26 -15.25 -7.41
CA VAL A 195 37.29 -16.71 -7.31
C VAL A 195 37.25 -17.31 -8.72
N ASN A 196 37.99 -18.40 -8.91
CA ASN A 196 37.93 -19.14 -10.17
C ASN A 196 36.69 -20.02 -10.18
N VAL A 197 35.97 -20.00 -11.30
CA VAL A 197 34.79 -20.84 -11.48
C VAL A 197 35.24 -22.29 -11.69
N PRO A 198 34.88 -23.23 -10.78
CA PRO A 198 35.19 -24.63 -10.98
C PRO A 198 34.36 -25.21 -12.12
N SER A 199 34.93 -26.19 -12.83
CA SER A 199 34.16 -27.02 -13.77
C SER A 199 33.16 -27.86 -12.99
N VAL A 200 31.87 -27.70 -13.29
CA VAL A 200 30.79 -28.52 -12.72
C VAL A 200 30.03 -29.33 -13.76
N LEU A 201 30.47 -29.30 -15.01
CA LEU A 201 29.97 -30.17 -16.08
C LEU A 201 30.18 -31.64 -15.71
N GLY A 202 29.18 -32.49 -15.92
CA GLY A 202 29.27 -33.93 -15.56
C GLY A 202 28.82 -34.26 -14.15
N LEU A 203 28.77 -33.28 -13.24
CA LEU A 203 28.46 -33.54 -11.83
C LEU A 203 26.95 -33.64 -11.61
N SER A 204 26.56 -34.31 -10.52
CA SER A 204 25.18 -34.23 -10.04
C SER A 204 24.88 -32.80 -9.58
N LEU A 205 23.61 -32.38 -9.64
CA LEU A 205 23.21 -31.04 -9.21
C LEU A 205 23.57 -30.79 -7.74
N ALA A 206 23.43 -31.81 -6.89
CA ALA A 206 23.84 -31.74 -5.48
C ALA A 206 25.35 -31.53 -5.31
N GLU A 207 26.18 -32.22 -6.10
CA GLU A 207 27.65 -32.03 -6.11
C GLU A 207 28.05 -30.67 -6.66
N ALA A 208 27.51 -30.28 -7.81
CA ALA A 208 27.75 -28.99 -8.44
C ALA A 208 27.41 -27.83 -7.49
N ARG A 209 26.28 -27.91 -6.78
CA ARG A 209 25.89 -26.89 -5.79
C ARG A 209 26.88 -26.81 -4.64
N ARG A 210 27.29 -27.95 -4.07
CA ARG A 210 28.30 -27.97 -3.01
C ARG A 210 29.62 -27.37 -3.47
N GLN A 211 30.08 -27.73 -4.66
CA GLN A 211 31.35 -27.24 -5.21
C GLN A 211 31.31 -25.74 -5.52
N LEU A 212 30.24 -25.24 -6.12
CA LEU A 212 30.05 -23.81 -6.35
C LEU A 212 29.94 -23.02 -5.04
N GLN A 213 29.20 -23.53 -4.05
CA GLN A 213 29.08 -22.88 -2.74
C GLN A 213 30.42 -22.85 -1.98
N GLN A 214 31.24 -23.90 -2.07
CA GLN A 214 32.60 -23.90 -1.53
C GLN A 214 33.49 -22.85 -2.22
N GLY A 215 33.32 -22.66 -3.52
CA GLY A 215 33.93 -21.57 -4.29
C GLY A 215 33.29 -20.20 -4.04
N GLN A 216 32.38 -20.08 -3.07
CA GLN A 216 31.61 -18.86 -2.78
C GLN A 216 30.76 -18.36 -3.94
N LEU A 217 30.38 -19.22 -4.89
CA LEU A 217 29.56 -18.89 -6.06
C LEU A 217 28.10 -19.28 -5.84
N ARG A 218 27.18 -18.60 -6.55
CA ARG A 218 25.74 -18.87 -6.48
C ARG A 218 25.29 -19.76 -7.65
N PRO A 219 24.88 -21.02 -7.42
CA PRO A 219 24.27 -21.82 -8.47
C PRO A 219 22.87 -21.31 -8.78
N PHE A 220 22.56 -21.12 -10.07
CA PHE A 220 21.20 -20.82 -10.55
C PHE A 220 20.82 -21.85 -11.61
N VAL A 221 19.80 -22.67 -11.33
CA VAL A 221 19.33 -23.69 -12.27
C VAL A 221 18.39 -23.03 -13.27
N LEU A 222 18.71 -23.19 -14.55
CA LEU A 222 17.83 -22.79 -15.64
C LEU A 222 16.83 -23.93 -15.90
N SER A 223 15.55 -23.59 -15.99
CA SER A 223 14.56 -24.54 -16.51
C SER A 223 14.80 -24.76 -18.00
N ASN A 224 14.68 -26.00 -18.46
CA ASN A 224 15.01 -26.41 -19.84
C ASN A 224 14.02 -25.86 -20.90
N SER A 225 12.90 -25.27 -20.48
CA SER A 225 11.80 -24.87 -21.35
C SER A 225 12.13 -23.76 -22.38
N ASP A 226 13.23 -23.00 -22.22
CA ASP A 226 13.45 -21.80 -23.03
C ASP A 226 14.51 -21.90 -24.15
N ARG A 227 15.49 -22.82 -24.09
CA ARG A 227 16.68 -22.71 -24.99
C ARG A 227 17.37 -24.00 -25.43
N GLY A 228 16.92 -25.19 -25.05
CA GLY A 228 17.54 -26.44 -25.50
C GLY A 228 19.04 -26.50 -25.21
N PHE A 229 19.43 -26.19 -23.97
CA PHE A 229 20.85 -26.15 -23.58
C PHE A 229 21.49 -27.54 -23.51
N CYS A 230 20.67 -28.59 -23.48
CA CYS A 230 21.08 -29.98 -23.39
C CYS A 230 20.33 -30.75 -24.47
N ASP A 231 21.06 -31.46 -25.33
CA ASP A 231 20.58 -31.92 -26.64
C ASP A 231 19.44 -32.97 -26.63
N ASP A 232 18.93 -33.41 -25.48
CA ASP A 232 17.73 -34.26 -25.43
C ASP A 232 17.03 -34.30 -24.07
N ALA A 233 16.85 -33.14 -23.43
CA ALA A 233 16.05 -33.10 -22.19
C ALA A 233 14.56 -33.09 -22.55
N SER A 234 14.00 -34.28 -22.78
CA SER A 234 12.56 -34.52 -22.81
C SER A 234 11.93 -33.91 -21.55
N GLU A 235 11.04 -32.94 -21.75
CA GLU A 235 10.09 -32.35 -20.80
C GLU A 235 10.34 -32.73 -19.33
N ALA A 236 11.34 -32.11 -18.69
CA ALA A 236 11.43 -32.14 -17.24
C ALA A 236 10.32 -31.24 -16.71
N ASP A 237 9.31 -31.86 -16.10
CA ASP A 237 8.16 -31.20 -15.49
C ASP A 237 8.59 -29.99 -14.64
N GLU A 238 7.87 -28.89 -14.78
CA GLU A 238 8.12 -27.60 -14.10
C GLU A 238 8.11 -27.69 -12.56
N ASP A 239 7.77 -28.85 -12.00
CA ASP A 239 7.63 -29.13 -10.57
C ASP A 239 8.79 -29.99 -9.98
N ALA A 240 9.80 -30.34 -10.77
CA ALA A 240 10.97 -31.13 -10.32
C ALA A 240 12.02 -30.32 -9.53
N THR A 241 11.62 -29.22 -8.88
CA THR A 241 12.43 -28.56 -7.83
C THR A 241 11.91 -28.92 -6.43
N SER A 242 11.33 -30.11 -6.29
CA SER A 242 11.16 -30.73 -4.97
C SER A 242 12.51 -31.34 -4.56
N THR A 243 12.89 -31.15 -3.30
CA THR A 243 14.23 -31.45 -2.73
C THR A 243 14.62 -32.94 -2.77
N GLN A 244 13.84 -33.81 -3.41
CA GLN A 244 14.02 -35.27 -3.41
C GLN A 244 14.73 -35.83 -4.65
N ASP A 245 14.86 -35.08 -5.74
CA ASP A 245 15.43 -35.60 -7.00
C ASP A 245 16.72 -34.88 -7.46
N GLU A 246 17.39 -34.13 -6.57
CA GLU A 246 18.63 -33.40 -6.94
C GLU A 246 19.81 -34.32 -7.29
N ASP A 247 19.82 -35.53 -6.76
CA ASP A 247 20.86 -36.53 -7.05
C ASP A 247 20.66 -37.22 -8.41
N ALA A 248 19.45 -37.11 -9.00
CA ALA A 248 19.12 -37.70 -10.29
C ALA A 248 19.35 -36.74 -11.48
N LEU A 249 19.68 -35.47 -11.20
CA LEU A 249 19.91 -34.43 -12.20
C LEU A 249 21.41 -34.21 -12.40
N PHE A 250 21.85 -34.19 -13.65
CA PHE A 250 23.23 -33.95 -14.05
C PHE A 250 23.39 -32.59 -14.74
N VAL A 251 24.51 -31.92 -14.50
CA VAL A 251 24.83 -30.63 -15.14
C VAL A 251 25.38 -30.88 -16.54
N CYS A 252 24.60 -30.52 -17.56
CA CYS A 252 24.96 -30.62 -18.97
C CYS A 252 25.49 -29.30 -19.55
N TYR A 253 25.11 -28.17 -18.96
CA TYR A 253 25.53 -26.85 -19.42
C TYR A 253 25.92 -25.95 -18.25
N GLN A 254 27.01 -25.21 -18.42
CA GLN A 254 27.48 -24.21 -17.48
C GLN A 254 27.67 -22.90 -18.24
N GLY A 255 26.93 -21.85 -17.86
CA GLY A 255 26.93 -20.57 -18.56
C GLY A 255 28.22 -19.76 -18.38
N THR A 256 28.95 -19.96 -17.28
CA THR A 256 30.24 -19.33 -17.04
C THR A 256 31.34 -20.35 -17.26
N SER A 257 32.26 -20.10 -18.20
CA SER A 257 33.31 -21.04 -18.54
C SER A 257 34.16 -21.41 -17.32
N PRO A 258 34.59 -22.69 -17.19
CA PRO A 258 35.54 -23.10 -16.17
C PRO A 258 36.81 -22.24 -16.20
N ASP A 259 37.44 -22.07 -15.03
CA ASP A 259 38.65 -21.27 -14.81
C ASP A 259 38.52 -19.77 -15.11
N THR A 260 37.30 -19.28 -15.38
CA THR A 260 37.03 -17.84 -15.45
C THR A 260 37.09 -17.24 -14.06
N GLU A 261 37.83 -16.14 -13.93
CA GLU A 261 37.90 -15.36 -12.69
C GLU A 261 36.65 -14.46 -12.58
N VAL A 262 35.83 -14.70 -11.55
CA VAL A 262 34.63 -13.91 -11.26
C VAL A 262 34.64 -13.45 -9.82
N ARG A 263 33.86 -12.41 -9.49
CA ARG A 263 33.74 -11.98 -8.09
C ARG A 263 33.05 -13.04 -7.24
N ALA A 264 33.51 -13.23 -6.00
CA ALA A 264 32.83 -14.07 -5.02
C ALA A 264 31.35 -13.66 -4.90
N GLY A 265 30.47 -14.65 -4.88
CA GLY A 265 29.02 -14.49 -4.87
C GLY A 265 28.38 -14.41 -6.26
N SER A 266 29.17 -14.40 -7.35
CA SER A 266 28.64 -14.33 -8.71
C SER A 266 27.74 -15.51 -9.04
N GLU A 267 26.71 -15.26 -9.84
CA GLU A 267 25.77 -16.29 -10.28
C GLU A 267 26.39 -17.13 -11.41
N VAL A 268 26.35 -18.45 -11.25
CA VAL A 268 26.71 -19.43 -12.28
C VAL A 268 25.44 -20.14 -12.70
N ARG A 269 25.03 -19.93 -13.95
CA ARG A 269 23.83 -20.53 -14.53
C ARG A 269 24.12 -21.96 -14.97
N LEU A 270 23.29 -22.90 -14.55
CA LEU A 270 23.43 -24.32 -14.83
C LEU A 270 22.21 -24.82 -15.62
N GLY A 271 22.45 -25.52 -16.72
CA GLY A 271 21.45 -26.37 -17.37
C GLY A 271 21.57 -27.78 -16.81
N VAL A 272 20.44 -28.39 -16.46
CA VAL A 272 20.39 -29.75 -15.90
C VAL A 272 19.58 -30.68 -16.80
N THR A 273 19.96 -31.95 -16.82
CA THR A 273 19.27 -33.02 -17.52
C THR A 273 19.08 -34.23 -16.59
N PRO A 274 17.95 -34.94 -16.67
CA PRO A 274 17.80 -36.23 -15.99
C PRO A 274 18.60 -37.35 -16.70
N ASP A 275 19.01 -37.15 -17.96
CA ASP A 275 19.77 -38.15 -18.71
C ASP A 275 21.28 -37.97 -18.57
N SER A 276 21.91 -38.89 -17.83
CA SER A 276 23.37 -38.94 -17.64
C SER A 276 24.17 -39.11 -18.94
N THR A 277 23.57 -39.63 -20.03
CA THR A 277 24.26 -39.86 -21.30
C THR A 277 24.37 -38.63 -22.20
N ALA A 278 23.59 -37.59 -21.88
CA ALA A 278 23.57 -36.32 -22.60
C ALA A 278 24.59 -35.30 -22.07
N VAL A 279 25.51 -35.72 -21.19
CA VAL A 279 26.48 -34.82 -20.55
C VAL A 279 27.81 -34.83 -21.30
N PRO A 280 28.28 -33.69 -21.83
CA PRO A 280 29.57 -33.63 -22.50
C PRO A 280 30.73 -33.83 -21.52
N ASP A 281 31.72 -34.63 -21.91
CA ASP A 281 32.95 -34.80 -21.12
C ASP A 281 33.67 -33.45 -20.95
N SER A 282 34.13 -33.19 -19.72
CA SER A 282 34.82 -31.94 -19.30
C SER A 282 36.08 -31.60 -20.12
N THR A 283 36.57 -32.54 -20.92
CA THR A 283 37.75 -32.39 -21.81
C THR A 283 37.40 -31.82 -23.19
N THR A 284 36.15 -31.98 -23.65
CA THR A 284 35.73 -31.61 -25.02
C THR A 284 35.14 -30.21 -25.13
N ALA A 285 34.68 -29.59 -24.04
CA ALA A 285 34.05 -28.27 -24.06
C ALA A 285 35.03 -27.10 -24.38
N ASN A 286 36.35 -27.35 -24.40
CA ASN A 286 37.37 -26.31 -24.55
C ASN A 286 37.97 -26.22 -25.97
N LEU A 287 37.46 -26.98 -26.94
CA LEU A 287 38.03 -27.02 -28.30
C LEU A 287 37.11 -26.46 -29.39
N ASP A 288 35.78 -26.46 -29.21
CA ASP A 288 34.85 -26.01 -30.26
C ASP A 288 34.60 -24.48 -30.27
N SER A 289 35.01 -23.75 -29.22
CA SER A 289 34.84 -22.28 -29.16
C SER A 289 35.97 -21.48 -29.81
N VAL A 290 37.08 -22.12 -30.23
CA VAL A 290 38.23 -21.42 -30.83
C VAL A 290 38.23 -21.44 -32.37
N GLN A 291 37.50 -22.36 -33.01
CA GLN A 291 37.63 -22.56 -34.47
C GLN A 291 36.57 -21.89 -35.35
N ASN A 292 35.57 -21.20 -34.77
CA ASN A 292 34.56 -20.48 -35.55
C ASN A 292 34.64 -18.96 -35.42
N THR A 293 35.82 -18.40 -35.65
CA THR A 293 35.98 -17.00 -36.06
C THR A 293 37.05 -16.93 -37.16
N MET A 294 36.75 -17.54 -38.30
CA MET A 294 37.43 -17.22 -39.57
C MET A 294 36.38 -16.49 -40.43
N MET A 295 36.35 -15.17 -40.30
CA MET A 295 35.59 -14.31 -41.23
C MET A 295 36.23 -14.39 -42.63
N PRO A 296 35.43 -14.35 -43.71
CA PRO A 296 35.96 -14.27 -45.05
C PRO A 296 36.51 -12.87 -45.33
N GLU A 297 37.60 -12.89 -46.10
CA GLU A 297 38.31 -11.80 -46.75
C GLU A 297 37.36 -10.83 -47.50
N GLU A 298 37.28 -9.56 -47.07
CA GLU A 298 36.81 -8.47 -47.92
C GLU A 298 37.98 -7.52 -48.24
N THR A 299 38.46 -7.69 -49.47
CA THR A 299 39.11 -6.78 -50.41
C THR A 299 39.62 -5.40 -49.93
N GLU A 300 40.89 -5.17 -50.27
CA GLU A 300 41.64 -3.92 -50.21
C GLU A 300 40.97 -2.70 -50.90
N GLY A 301 41.28 -1.51 -50.34
CA GLY A 301 41.99 -0.49 -51.12
C GLY A 301 41.16 0.68 -51.67
N GLY A 302 41.14 1.81 -50.94
CA GLY A 302 40.57 3.05 -51.45
C GLY A 302 40.92 4.28 -50.60
N SER A 303 42.19 4.68 -50.63
CA SER A 303 42.69 5.96 -50.10
C SER A 303 41.95 7.15 -50.72
N THR A 304 41.34 8.02 -49.91
CA THR A 304 41.28 9.47 -50.21
C THR A 304 41.18 10.27 -48.92
N SER A 305 42.24 11.03 -48.66
CA SER A 305 42.32 12.14 -47.72
C SER A 305 41.37 13.26 -48.14
N GLU A 306 40.48 13.78 -47.28
CA GLU A 306 40.21 15.23 -47.27
C GLU A 306 39.52 15.75 -45.99
N ARG A 307 40.31 16.52 -45.23
CA ARG A 307 40.03 17.86 -44.67
C ARG A 307 38.75 18.10 -43.83
N VAL A 308 38.99 18.33 -42.54
CA VAL A 308 38.11 18.99 -41.55
C VAL A 308 37.78 20.43 -41.97
N PRO A 309 36.58 20.94 -41.63
CA PRO A 309 36.59 22.23 -40.94
C PRO A 309 35.68 22.28 -39.71
N SER A 310 36.23 22.96 -38.71
CA SER A 310 35.65 23.53 -37.50
C SER A 310 34.35 24.29 -37.72
N TRP A 311 33.38 24.14 -36.81
CA TRP A 311 32.61 25.20 -36.16
C TRP A 311 32.26 24.76 -34.73
#